data_AF-A0A6M4G875-F1
#
_entry.id   AF-A0A6M4G875-F1
#
_cell.length_a   1.000
_cell.length_b   1.000
_cell.length_c   1.000
_cell.angle_alpha   90.00
_cell.angle_beta   90.00
_cell.angle_gamma   90.00
#
_symmetry.space_group_name_H-M   'P 1'
#
loop_
_entity.id
_entity.type
_entity.pdbx_description
1 polymer ?
#
loop_
_entity_poly.entity_id
_entity_poly.type
_entity_poly.pdbx_seq_one_letter_code
_entity_poly.pdbx_strand_id
1 'polypeptide(L)'
;MAWLHTWGGLMVCWALFAIFLTGTICLFEGPITQWMKPERTARMIGHDGDYSTGRAVAFAQNELAKVARGAHYWTIGLPNEDDPDIRIYWLDNGRREGLRLDPVNGARIPPGADRQTEGGLLISTEK
;
A
#
# COMPACT_ATOMS: atom_id res chain seq x y z
N MET A 1 -26.92 -32.32 37.81
CA MET A 1 -26.63 -32.50 36.37
C MET A 1 -26.30 -31.14 35.72
N ALA A 2 -25.22 -30.47 36.12
CA ALA A 2 -24.90 -29.10 35.65
C ALA A 2 -23.48 -28.97 35.08
N TRP A 3 -22.57 -29.88 35.44
CA TRP A 3 -21.16 -29.82 35.03
C TRP A 3 -20.97 -29.82 33.50
N LEU A 4 -21.56 -30.79 32.81
CA LEU A 4 -21.42 -30.91 31.35
C LEU A 4 -22.06 -29.72 30.61
N HIS A 5 -23.12 -29.15 31.19
CA HIS A 5 -23.80 -27.98 30.62
C HIS A 5 -22.93 -26.72 30.73
N THR A 6 -22.26 -26.49 31.86
CA THR A 6 -21.38 -25.33 32.05
C THR A 6 -20.14 -25.41 31.16
N TRP A 7 -19.47 -26.57 31.11
CA TRP A 7 -18.26 -26.73 30.30
C TRP A 7 -18.56 -26.75 28.80
N GLY A 8 -19.65 -27.42 28.39
CA GLY A 8 -20.09 -27.42 26.99
C GLY A 8 -20.50 -26.03 26.50
N GLY A 9 -21.30 -25.32 27.30
CA GLY A 9 -21.71 -23.95 27.01
C GLY A 9 -20.52 -22.98 26.94
N LEU A 10 -19.54 -23.14 27.85
CA LEU A 10 -18.33 -22.32 27.86
C LEU A 10 -17.49 -22.53 26.59
N MET A 11 -17.28 -23.78 26.16
CA MET A 11 -16.52 -24.07 24.94
C MET A 11 -17.21 -23.53 23.69
N VAL A 12 -18.53 -23.70 23.58
CA VAL A 12 -19.30 -23.15 22.45
C VAL A 12 -19.28 -21.62 22.45
N CYS A 13 -19.42 -21.00 23.62
CA CYS A 13 -19.35 -19.53 23.75
C CYS A 13 -17.97 -19.00 23.33
N TRP A 14 -16.88 -19.67 23.74
CA TRP A 14 -15.52 -19.31 23.30
C TRP A 14 -15.32 -19.48 21.80
N ALA A 15 -15.84 -20.56 21.21
CA ALA A 15 -15.75 -20.77 19.77
C ALA A 15 -16.50 -19.67 18.99
N LEU A 16 -17.74 -19.37 19.39
CA LEU A 16 -18.52 -18.28 18.80
C LEU A 16 -17.82 -16.93 18.98
N PHE A 17 -17.31 -16.65 20.18
CA PHE A 17 -16.57 -15.43 20.47
C PHE A 17 -15.35 -15.27 19.54
N ALA A 18 -14.53 -16.30 19.38
CA ALA A 18 -13.37 -16.26 18.50
C ALA A 18 -13.78 -16.02 17.03
N ILE A 19 -14.84 -16.69 16.55
CA ILE A 19 -15.35 -16.50 15.19
C ILE A 19 -15.82 -15.05 14.97
N PHE A 20 -16.64 -14.52 15.88
CA PHE A 20 -17.13 -13.14 15.78
C PHE A 20 -16.02 -12.11 15.94
N LEU A 21 -15.08 -12.34 16.86
CA LEU A 21 -13.93 -11.46 17.08
C LEU A 21 -13.06 -11.40 15.82
N THR A 22 -12.65 -12.55 15.30
CA THR A 22 -11.80 -12.61 14.09
C THR A 22 -12.52 -12.04 12.88
N GLY A 23 -13.81 -12.35 12.72
CA GLY A 23 -14.64 -11.77 11.66
C GLY A 23 -14.75 -10.24 11.75
N THR A 24 -14.88 -9.71 12.96
CA THR A 24 -14.91 -8.25 13.21
C THR A 24 -13.55 -7.62 12.90
N ILE A 25 -12.45 -8.24 13.32
CA ILE A 25 -11.08 -7.77 13.03
C ILE A 25 -10.83 -7.68 11.51
N CYS A 26 -11.34 -8.62 10.72
CA CYS A 26 -11.22 -8.57 9.26
C CYS A 26 -11.86 -7.31 8.63
N LEU A 27 -12.90 -6.74 9.25
CA LEU A 27 -13.49 -5.48 8.77
C LEU A 27 -12.54 -4.27 8.97
N PHE A 28 -11.59 -4.38 9.90
CA PHE A 28 -10.61 -3.34 10.21
C PHE A 28 -9.25 -3.58 9.55
N GLU A 29 -9.17 -4.43 8.52
CA GLU A 29 -7.91 -4.71 7.82
C GLU A 29 -7.21 -3.43 7.32
N GLY A 30 -7.96 -2.50 6.72
CA GLY A 30 -7.43 -1.23 6.21
C GLY A 30 -6.75 -0.39 7.30
N PRO A 31 -7.50 0.03 8.34
CA PRO A 31 -6.93 0.78 9.46
C PRO A 31 -5.77 0.06 10.15
N ILE A 32 -5.88 -1.26 10.41
CA ILE A 32 -4.80 -2.04 11.03
C ILE A 32 -3.55 -2.01 10.14
N THR A 33 -3.71 -2.20 8.84
CA THR A 33 -2.61 -2.15 7.86
C THR A 33 -1.93 -0.79 7.84
N GLN A 34 -2.70 0.29 7.97
CA GLN A 34 -2.17 1.66 8.05
C GLN A 34 -1.36 1.85 9.34
N TRP A 35 -1.88 1.41 10.48
CA TRP A 35 -1.16 1.43 11.76
C TRP A 35 0.13 0.61 11.73
N MET A 36 0.14 -0.50 10.98
CA MET A 36 1.32 -1.33 10.79
C MET A 36 2.38 -0.75 9.83
N LYS A 37 2.12 0.40 9.19
CA LYS A 37 3.03 1.07 8.24
C LYS A 37 3.28 2.53 8.64
N PRO A 38 3.89 2.78 9.83
CA PRO A 38 4.13 4.14 10.32
C PRO A 38 4.96 4.99 9.34
N GLU A 39 5.84 4.37 8.55
CA GLU A 39 6.65 5.01 7.51
C GLU A 39 5.80 5.76 6.47
N ARG A 40 4.62 5.21 6.13
CA ARG A 40 3.73 5.78 5.11
C ARG A 40 2.95 6.95 5.68
N THR A 41 2.48 6.81 6.92
CA THR A 41 1.79 7.88 7.66
C THR A 41 2.72 9.05 7.94
N ALA A 42 3.98 8.80 8.31
CA ALA A 42 4.98 9.85 8.51
C ALA A 42 5.27 10.62 7.21
N ARG A 43 5.32 9.92 6.07
CA ARG A 43 5.45 10.55 4.75
C ARG A 43 4.23 11.41 4.43
N MET A 44 3.00 10.93 4.67
CA MET A 44 1.77 11.73 4.48
C MET A 44 1.78 13.04 5.25
N ILE A 45 2.13 13.00 6.54
CA ILE A 45 2.17 14.21 7.39
C ILE A 45 3.20 15.22 6.84
N GLY A 46 4.30 14.75 6.24
CA GLY A 46 5.28 15.62 5.57
C GLY A 46 4.78 16.24 4.25
N HIS A 47 3.68 15.73 3.70
CA HIS A 47 3.11 16.11 2.40
C HIS A 47 1.81 16.92 2.50
N ASP A 48 1.24 17.06 3.70
CA ASP A 48 0.00 17.79 3.98
C ASP A 48 0.15 19.30 3.66
N GLY A 49 0.01 19.64 2.38
CA GLY A 49 -0.16 21.01 1.91
C GLY A 49 0.71 21.45 0.72
N ASP A 50 1.75 20.71 0.33
CA ASP A 50 2.74 21.24 -0.65
C ASP A 50 2.65 20.64 -2.07
N TYR A 51 1.74 19.70 -2.32
CA TYR A 51 1.52 19.16 -3.67
C TYR A 51 0.12 19.45 -4.20
N SER A 52 0.05 19.87 -5.46
CA SER A 52 -1.20 20.03 -6.21
C SER A 52 -1.36 18.84 -7.16
N THR A 53 -2.57 18.31 -7.31
CA THR A 53 -2.86 17.24 -8.28
C THR A 53 -2.34 17.56 -9.68
N GLY A 54 -2.43 18.82 -10.11
CA GLY A 54 -1.87 19.27 -11.40
C GLY A 54 -0.34 19.10 -11.51
N ARG A 55 0.43 19.49 -10.48
CA ARG A 55 1.89 19.25 -10.42
C ARG A 55 2.21 17.76 -10.42
N ALA A 56 1.47 16.95 -9.66
CA ALA A 56 1.66 15.50 -9.62
C ALA A 56 1.47 14.85 -11.00
N VAL A 57 0.41 15.24 -11.72
CA VAL A 57 0.19 14.78 -13.10
C VAL A 57 1.30 15.25 -14.03
N ALA A 58 1.75 16.51 -13.91
CA ALA A 58 2.83 17.04 -14.76
C ALA A 58 4.16 16.30 -14.55
N PHE A 59 4.53 16.00 -13.30
CA PHE A 59 5.70 15.17 -13.00
C PHE A 59 5.55 13.77 -13.59
N ALA A 60 4.35 13.18 -13.45
CA ALA A 60 4.11 11.86 -13.97
C ALA A 60 4.22 11.79 -15.50
N GLN A 61 3.63 12.76 -16.19
CA GLN A 61 3.72 12.86 -17.64
C GLN A 61 5.16 13.10 -18.12
N ASN A 62 5.91 13.98 -17.46
CA ASN A 62 7.30 14.25 -17.82
C ASN A 62 8.19 13.00 -17.69
N GLU A 63 8.02 12.24 -16.60
CA GLU A 63 8.76 11.00 -16.42
C GLU A 63 8.32 9.93 -17.41
N LEU A 64 7.01 9.73 -17.60
CA LEU A 64 6.49 8.79 -18.57
C LEU A 64 6.98 9.11 -20.00
N ALA A 65 7.08 10.39 -20.37
CA ALA A 65 7.64 10.82 -21.66
C ALA A 65 9.15 10.54 -21.82
N LYS A 66 9.86 10.24 -20.73
CA LYS A 66 11.27 9.79 -20.77
C LYS A 66 11.37 8.27 -20.83
N VAL A 67 10.61 7.56 -20.00
CA VAL A 67 10.75 6.10 -19.85
C VAL A 67 9.93 5.31 -20.86
N ALA A 68 8.81 5.86 -21.34
CA ALA A 68 7.79 5.12 -22.06
C ALA A 68 7.45 5.74 -23.43
N ARG A 69 8.45 6.25 -24.17
CA ARG A 69 8.26 6.89 -25.50
C ARG A 69 7.63 5.99 -26.59
N GLY A 70 7.40 4.71 -26.30
CA GLY A 70 6.73 3.76 -27.20
C GLY A 70 5.73 2.83 -26.50
N ALA A 71 5.34 3.09 -25.24
CA ALA A 71 4.40 2.23 -24.54
C ALA A 71 2.97 2.44 -25.02
N HIS A 72 2.31 1.36 -25.45
CA HIS A 72 0.91 1.40 -25.88
C HIS A 72 -0.09 1.58 -24.73
N TYR A 73 0.32 1.26 -23.50
CA TYR A 73 -0.53 1.36 -22.32
C TYR A 73 0.26 1.89 -21.12
N TRP A 74 -0.31 2.89 -20.46
CA TRP A 74 0.23 3.47 -19.23
C TRP A 74 -0.91 3.85 -18.28
N THR A 75 -0.60 3.90 -16.99
CA THR A 75 -1.54 4.28 -15.93
C THR A 75 -0.81 5.11 -14.90
N ILE A 76 -1.43 6.22 -14.49
CA ILE A 76 -0.94 7.11 -13.45
C ILE A 76 -1.89 6.98 -12.26
N GLY A 77 -1.36 6.50 -11.13
CA GLY A 77 -2.02 6.54 -9.83
C GLY A 77 -1.61 7.80 -9.09
N LEU A 78 -2.60 8.62 -8.75
CA LEU A 78 -2.39 9.83 -7.95
C LEU A 78 -2.24 9.50 -6.47
N PRO A 79 -1.56 10.37 -5.69
CA PRO A 79 -1.51 10.26 -4.24
C PRO A 79 -2.92 10.27 -3.62
N ASN A 80 -3.17 9.35 -2.70
CA ASN A 80 -4.40 9.27 -1.92
C ASN A 80 -4.09 8.91 -0.46
N GLU A 81 -5.12 8.87 0.40
CA GLU A 81 -5.02 8.55 1.83
C GLU A 81 -4.38 7.19 2.16
N ASP A 82 -4.32 6.29 1.18
CA ASP A 82 -3.69 4.98 1.32
C ASP A 82 -2.28 4.91 0.74
N ASP A 83 -1.91 5.76 -0.21
CA ASP A 83 -0.60 5.82 -0.85
C ASP A 83 -0.22 7.28 -1.16
N PRO A 84 0.75 7.86 -0.44
CA PRO A 84 1.15 9.25 -0.64
C PRO A 84 1.98 9.45 -1.92
N ASP A 85 2.41 8.38 -2.59
CA ASP A 85 3.33 8.49 -3.71
C ASP A 85 2.59 8.46 -5.05
N ILE A 86 3.13 9.17 -6.05
CA ILE A 86 2.67 9.05 -7.44
C ILE A 86 3.16 7.70 -7.96
N ARG A 87 2.25 6.87 -8.45
CA ARG A 87 2.59 5.59 -9.07
C ARG A 87 2.41 5.66 -10.57
N ILE A 88 3.42 5.27 -11.32
CA ILE A 88 3.32 5.14 -12.78
C ILE A 88 3.56 3.69 -13.13
N TYR A 89 2.64 3.15 -13.93
CA TYR A 89 2.79 1.84 -14.54
C TYR A 89 2.74 1.99 -16.05
N TRP A 90 3.59 1.27 -16.76
CA TRP A 90 3.52 1.16 -18.21
C TRP A 90 3.80 -0.28 -18.64
N LEU A 91 3.34 -0.62 -19.83
CA LEU A 91 3.61 -1.90 -20.46
C LEU A 91 4.78 -1.73 -21.44
N ASP A 92 5.89 -2.40 -21.17
CA ASP A 92 7.04 -2.46 -22.07
C ASP A 92 7.27 -3.90 -22.53
N ASN A 93 7.20 -4.13 -23.85
CA ASN A 93 7.38 -5.45 -24.47
C ASN A 93 6.60 -6.61 -23.78
N GLY A 94 5.36 -6.35 -23.33
CA GLY A 94 4.52 -7.32 -22.63
C GLY A 94 4.82 -7.49 -21.13
N ARG A 95 5.84 -6.81 -20.59
CA ARG A 95 6.15 -6.75 -19.16
C ARG A 95 5.61 -5.46 -18.55
N ARG A 96 4.92 -5.58 -17.41
CA ARG A 96 4.43 -4.43 -16.66
C ARG A 96 5.57 -3.88 -15.80
N GLU A 97 6.01 -2.68 -16.11
CA GLU A 97 6.98 -1.95 -15.30
C GLU A 97 6.28 -0.88 -14.47
N GLY A 98 6.88 -0.53 -13.34
CA GLY A 98 6.32 0.40 -12.38
C GLY A 98 7.38 1.22 -11.69
N LEU A 99 7.12 2.51 -11.53
CA LEU A 99 7.95 3.43 -10.78
C LEU A 99 7.10 4.27 -9.83
N ARG A 100 7.71 4.65 -8.70
CA ARG A 100 7.12 5.54 -7.72
C ARG A 100 7.84 6.87 -7.76
N LEU A 101 7.09 7.96 -7.66
CA LEU A 101 7.59 9.32 -7.67
C LEU A 101 7.06 10.04 -6.44
N ASP A 102 7.93 10.86 -5.86
CA ASP A 102 7.58 11.78 -4.79
C ASP A 102 6.72 12.92 -5.38
N PRO A 103 5.54 13.20 -4.80
CA PRO A 103 4.61 14.19 -5.33
C PRO A 103 5.04 15.66 -5.16
N VAL A 104 6.03 15.95 -4.31
CA VAL A 104 6.52 17.32 -4.06
C VAL A 104 7.62 17.68 -5.03
N ASN A 105 8.62 16.81 -5.18
CA ASN A 105 9.84 17.08 -5.95
C ASN A 105 9.91 16.31 -7.29
N GLY A 106 9.03 15.33 -7.52
CA GLY A 106 9.05 14.49 -8.73
C GLY A 106 10.24 13.53 -8.78
N ALA A 107 10.95 13.30 -7.67
CA ALA A 107 12.07 12.39 -7.58
C ALA A 107 11.59 10.93 -7.57
N ARG A 108 12.37 10.04 -8.19
CA ARG A 108 12.08 8.61 -8.22
C ARG A 108 12.35 8.00 -6.85
N ILE A 109 11.37 7.28 -6.30
CA ILE A 109 11.48 6.55 -5.05
C ILE A 109 11.87 5.10 -5.37
N PRO A 110 13.07 4.63 -4.98
CA PRO A 110 13.50 3.26 -5.21
C PRO A 110 12.57 2.24 -4.53
N PRO A 111 12.41 1.03 -5.09
CA PRO A 111 11.76 -0.06 -4.40
C PRO A 111 12.46 -0.32 -3.05
N GLY A 112 11.71 -0.23 -1.95
CA GLY A 112 12.26 -0.45 -0.60
C GLY A 112 12.69 0.80 0.16
N ALA A 113 12.65 1.99 -0.44
CA ALA A 113 13.04 3.23 0.26
C ALA A 113 12.16 3.57 1.48
N ASP A 114 10.94 3.03 1.55
CA ASP A 114 10.05 3.21 2.70
C ASP A 114 10.31 2.20 3.84
N ARG A 115 11.01 1.09 3.59
CA ARG A 115 11.18 0.02 4.57
C ARG A 115 12.60 -0.01 5.13
N GLN A 116 12.74 0.38 6.39
CA GLN A 116 13.99 0.21 7.15
C GLN A 116 14.22 -1.25 7.59
N THR A 117 13.22 -2.13 7.46
CA THR A 117 13.32 -3.54 7.88
C THR A 117 13.60 -4.46 6.69
N GLU A 118 14.70 -5.21 6.78
CA GLU A 118 15.17 -6.12 5.71
C GLU A 118 14.32 -7.40 5.55
N GLY A 119 13.34 -7.64 6.44
CA GLY A 119 12.62 -8.92 6.54
C GLY A 119 11.71 -9.28 5.36
N GLY A 120 11.50 -8.39 4.39
CA GLY A 120 10.71 -8.63 3.17
C GLY A 120 11.52 -8.64 1.87
N LEU A 121 12.85 -8.49 1.96
CA LEU A 121 13.75 -8.35 0.81
C LEU A 121 14.09 -9.71 0.14
N LEU A 122 13.12 -10.61 0.02
CA LEU A 122 13.35 -11.94 -0.58
C LEU A 122 12.68 -12.13 -1.95
N ILE A 123 12.01 -11.12 -2.50
CA ILE A 123 11.37 -11.21 -3.83
C ILE A 123 11.75 -10.04 -4.75
N SER A 124 12.89 -9.42 -4.53
CA SER A 124 13.46 -8.43 -5.46
C SER A 124 14.87 -8.84 -5.88
N THR A 125 15.01 -10.04 -6.42
CA THR A 125 16.20 -10.43 -7.18
C THR A 125 15.78 -10.70 -8.63
N GLU A 126 16.16 -9.75 -9.48
CA GLU A 126 16.89 -10.03 -10.71
C GLU A 126 16.08 -10.58 -11.91
N LYS A 127 15.56 -9.67 -12.74
CA LYS A 127 15.89 -9.55 -14.18
C LYS A 127 15.07 -8.48 -14.92
#